data_AF-A0A3M0Z464-F1
#
_entry.id   AF-A0A3M0Z464-F1
#
_cell.length_a   1.000
_cell.length_b   1.000
_cell.length_c   1.000
_cell.angle_alpha   90.00
_cell.angle_beta   90.00
_cell.angle_gamma   90.00
#
_symmetry.space_group_name_H-M   'P 1'
#
loop_
_entity.id
_entity.type
_entity.pdbx_description
1 polymer ?
#
loop_
_entity_poly.entity_id
_entity_poly.type
_entity_poly.pdbx_seq_one_letter_code
_entity_poly.pdbx_strand_id
1 'polypeptide(L)'
;MPNRTIVFSITCLIILGSVIRPQSASTSESRLSISAGADAYSKYVWRGQLLNDEEVFQPSLDIGLAGFNLNLWRSMDITDIHENNDERFRAQEMDYTLSYETALTSDLTVSGGMIFYNFPGTGVDGTQEIFASASWSTLVGDLGLSSFIDIDEAKAYYLTLSFGKEFELRKDLSLSIGASLAWQDEDYNTFYFGYADSSLGDLTFSMSLDYGLSEKVSVSLKGGYAIFPDSDLRRAAEMTYGDNRNAYVGLGLSVSF
;
A
#
# COMPACT_ATOMS: atom_id res chain seq x y z
N MET A 1 -27.13 29.14 -0.06
CA MET A 1 -26.78 28.40 -1.29
C MET A 1 -26.69 26.94 -0.88
N PRO A 2 -27.37 26.01 -1.60
CA PRO A 2 -27.77 24.74 -1.02
C PRO A 2 -26.58 23.79 -0.84
N ASN A 3 -26.63 23.04 0.26
CA ASN A 3 -25.79 21.91 0.61
C ASN A 3 -25.47 21.05 -0.61
N ARG A 4 -24.20 21.01 -1.01
CA ARG A 4 -23.67 19.94 -1.83
C ARG A 4 -23.25 18.85 -0.85
N THR A 5 -24.16 17.93 -0.55
CA THR A 5 -23.75 16.62 -0.04
C THR A 5 -23.05 15.93 -1.21
N ILE A 6 -21.73 16.08 -1.28
CA ILE A 6 -20.93 15.31 -2.23
C ILE A 6 -20.51 14.06 -1.47
N VAL A 7 -21.25 12.97 -1.71
CA VAL A 7 -20.83 11.63 -1.28
C VAL A 7 -19.76 11.23 -2.30
N PHE A 8 -18.49 11.39 -1.93
CA PHE A 8 -17.38 10.84 -2.70
C PHE A 8 -17.07 9.46 -2.11
N SER A 9 -17.18 8.44 -2.96
CA SER A 9 -16.81 7.06 -2.68
C SER A 9 -15.29 6.99 -2.53
N ILE A 10 -14.83 6.49 -1.39
CA ILE A 10 -13.41 6.43 -1.03
C ILE A 10 -13.03 4.95 -0.95
N THR A 11 -12.42 4.47 -2.03
CA THR A 11 -11.71 3.19 -2.11
C THR A 11 -10.26 3.46 -1.72
N CYS A 12 -9.64 2.57 -0.95
CA CYS A 12 -8.36 2.77 -0.26
C CYS A 12 -7.54 1.46 -0.33
N LEU A 13 -6.19 1.49 -0.32
CA LEU A 13 -5.26 0.39 0.10
C LEU A 13 -3.80 0.80 0.16
N ILE A 14 -3.22 0.97 1.34
CA ILE A 14 -1.76 1.03 1.48
C ILE A 14 -1.07 -0.17 0.80
N ILE A 15 -0.40 0.07 -0.33
CA ILE A 15 0.77 -0.71 -0.72
C ILE A 15 1.92 -0.11 0.08
N LEU A 16 1.98 -0.50 1.36
CA LEU A 16 3.28 -0.52 2.02
C LEU A 16 4.04 -1.50 1.15
N GLY A 17 5.12 -1.00 0.55
CA GLY A 17 6.22 -1.89 0.24
C GLY A 17 6.59 -2.59 1.53
N SER A 18 5.93 -3.72 1.81
CA SER A 18 6.63 -4.92 2.21
C SER A 18 7.87 -4.87 1.35
N VAL A 19 9.00 -4.54 1.95
CA VAL A 19 10.27 -4.88 1.35
C VAL A 19 10.11 -6.37 1.11
N ILE A 20 9.73 -6.73 -0.12
CA ILE A 20 9.76 -8.09 -0.59
C ILE A 20 11.26 -8.35 -0.49
N ARG A 21 11.69 -8.88 0.65
CA ARG A 21 13.01 -9.44 0.76
C ARG A 21 13.05 -10.40 -0.42
N PRO A 22 13.97 -10.21 -1.38
CA PRO A 22 14.17 -11.25 -2.38
C PRO A 22 14.52 -12.49 -1.57
N GLN A 23 13.52 -13.35 -1.37
CA GLN A 23 13.73 -14.65 -0.79
C GLN A 23 14.58 -15.32 -1.83
N SER A 24 15.88 -15.44 -1.52
CA SER A 24 16.86 -16.00 -2.44
C SER A 24 16.23 -17.21 -3.09
N ALA A 25 16.11 -17.17 -4.42
CA ALA A 25 15.47 -18.22 -5.19
C ALA A 25 16.24 -19.52 -4.98
N SER A 26 15.92 -20.24 -3.91
CA SER A 26 16.38 -21.59 -3.68
C SER A 26 15.40 -22.50 -4.38
N THR A 27 15.78 -22.88 -5.60
CA THR A 27 15.14 -23.95 -6.35
C THR A 27 15.28 -25.27 -5.58
N SER A 28 14.38 -25.58 -4.65
CA SER A 28 13.90 -26.94 -4.33
C SER A 28 13.02 -26.96 -3.07
N GLU A 29 11.80 -27.48 -3.27
CA GLU A 29 10.68 -27.68 -2.34
C GLU A 29 9.76 -26.47 -2.13
N SER A 30 8.55 -26.57 -2.68
CA SER A 30 7.43 -25.68 -2.42
C SER A 30 7.04 -25.75 -0.95
N ARG A 31 7.72 -24.98 -0.11
CA ARG A 31 7.37 -24.85 1.30
C ARG A 31 6.24 -23.84 1.41
N LEU A 32 5.17 -24.28 2.06
CA LEU A 32 4.13 -23.38 2.55
C LEU A 32 4.79 -22.35 3.47
N SER A 33 4.60 -21.06 3.18
CA SER A 33 4.96 -19.97 4.07
C SER A 33 3.68 -19.36 4.64
N ILE A 34 3.70 -19.06 5.93
CA ILE A 34 2.62 -18.33 6.60
C ILE A 34 3.28 -17.23 7.43
N SER A 35 2.79 -16.01 7.28
CA SER A 35 3.16 -14.90 8.17
C SER A 35 1.96 -14.05 8.51
N ALA A 36 1.92 -13.55 9.74
CA ALA A 36 0.94 -12.59 10.19
C ALA A 36 1.64 -11.30 10.61
N GLY A 37 1.03 -10.17 10.30
CA GLY A 37 1.53 -8.85 10.64
C GLY A 37 0.46 -7.98 11.29
N ALA A 38 0.91 -6.93 11.95
CA ALA A 38 0.05 -5.84 12.35
C ALA A 38 0.85 -4.55 12.42
N ASP A 39 0.37 -3.52 11.75
CA ASP A 39 0.93 -2.19 11.78
C ASP A 39 -0.01 -1.22 12.50
N ALA A 40 0.54 -0.29 13.25
CA ALA A 40 -0.17 0.88 13.76
C ALA A 40 0.46 2.13 13.14
N TYR A 41 -0.33 2.99 12.52
CA TYR A 41 0.14 4.26 11.93
C TYR A 41 -0.54 5.45 12.57
N SER A 42 0.13 6.60 12.49
CA SER A 42 -0.42 7.89 12.89
C SER A 42 -1.51 8.42 11.96
N LYS A 43 -1.57 7.90 10.72
CA LYS A 43 -2.49 8.28 9.64
C LYS A 43 -2.65 7.12 8.66
N TYR A 44 -3.77 7.07 7.96
CA TYR A 44 -3.93 6.24 6.77
C TYR A 44 -3.70 7.06 5.49
N VAL A 45 -2.61 6.79 4.78
CA VAL A 45 -2.26 7.44 3.50
C VAL A 45 -2.15 6.41 2.38
N TRP A 46 -2.92 6.55 1.31
CA TRP A 46 -2.92 5.64 0.16
C TRP A 46 -2.66 6.37 -1.16
N ARG A 47 -1.62 5.99 -1.92
CA ARG A 47 -1.29 6.63 -3.22
C ARG A 47 -1.34 8.18 -3.10
N GLY A 48 -0.77 8.67 -1.99
CA GLY A 48 -0.77 10.07 -1.58
C GLY A 48 -2.06 10.63 -0.94
N GLN A 49 -3.20 9.95 -1.07
CA GLN A 49 -4.50 10.36 -0.52
C GLN A 49 -4.53 10.23 1.00
N LEU A 50 -5.04 11.23 1.71
CA LEU A 50 -5.25 11.17 3.16
C LEU A 50 -6.63 10.59 3.45
N LEU A 51 -6.67 9.36 3.95
CA LEU A 51 -7.92 8.61 4.11
C LEU A 51 -8.42 8.59 5.56
N ASN A 52 -7.48 8.66 6.49
CA ASN A 52 -7.74 8.87 7.91
C ASN A 52 -6.56 9.70 8.47
N ASP A 53 -6.86 10.82 9.10
CA ASP A 53 -5.85 11.73 9.69
C ASP A 53 -5.54 11.45 11.17
N GLU A 54 -6.18 10.42 11.73
CA GLU A 54 -5.97 9.84 13.05
C GLU A 54 -5.34 8.44 12.97
N GLU A 55 -5.04 7.86 14.15
CA GLU A 55 -4.36 6.59 14.23
C GLU A 55 -5.19 5.43 13.68
N VAL A 56 -4.52 4.53 12.96
CA VAL A 56 -5.11 3.31 12.39
C VAL A 56 -4.33 2.06 12.79
N PHE A 57 -5.05 0.94 12.85
CA PHE A 57 -4.47 -0.38 13.09
C PHE A 57 -4.76 -1.31 11.91
N GLN A 58 -3.72 -1.95 11.41
CA GLN A 58 -3.73 -2.60 10.10
C GLN A 58 -3.15 -4.01 10.17
N PRO A 59 -3.95 -5.02 10.54
CA PRO A 59 -3.52 -6.41 10.56
C PRO A 59 -3.42 -7.00 9.15
N SER A 60 -2.50 -7.95 8.99
CA SER A 60 -2.32 -8.70 7.74
C SER A 60 -2.03 -10.19 7.97
N LEU A 61 -2.33 -11.00 6.97
CA LEU A 61 -1.97 -12.41 6.88
C LEU A 61 -1.53 -12.75 5.46
N ASP A 62 -0.37 -13.36 5.32
CA ASP A 62 0.18 -13.86 4.06
C ASP A 62 0.29 -15.38 4.11
N ILE A 63 -0.14 -16.03 3.01
CA ILE A 63 -0.05 -17.46 2.80
C ILE A 63 0.56 -17.70 1.43
N GLY A 64 1.82 -18.13 1.42
CA GLY A 64 2.60 -18.37 0.20
C GLY A 64 2.79 -19.86 -0.11
N LEU A 65 2.69 -20.22 -1.39
CA LEU A 65 2.98 -21.56 -1.87
C LEU A 65 3.40 -21.55 -3.34
N ALA A 66 4.62 -22.03 -3.62
CA ALA A 66 5.12 -22.25 -4.97
C ALA A 66 4.98 -21.02 -5.92
N GLY A 67 5.28 -19.82 -5.40
CA GLY A 67 5.16 -18.57 -6.13
C GLY A 67 3.79 -17.90 -6.03
N PHE A 68 2.74 -18.63 -5.65
CA PHE A 68 1.45 -18.01 -5.30
C PHE A 68 1.50 -17.39 -3.91
N ASN A 69 0.85 -16.24 -3.72
CA ASN A 69 0.59 -15.64 -2.42
C ASN A 69 -0.86 -15.17 -2.31
N LEU A 70 -1.51 -15.55 -1.22
CA LEU A 70 -2.77 -14.96 -0.77
C LEU A 70 -2.47 -14.03 0.41
N ASN A 71 -2.77 -12.75 0.23
CA ASN A 71 -2.70 -11.74 1.29
C ASN A 71 -4.11 -11.32 1.70
N LEU A 72 -4.33 -11.27 3.01
CA LEU A 72 -5.50 -10.67 3.64
C LEU A 72 -5.01 -9.45 4.41
N TRP A 73 -5.62 -8.30 4.17
CA TRP A 73 -5.27 -7.05 4.84
C TRP A 73 -6.52 -6.32 5.27
N ARG A 74 -6.42 -5.55 6.36
CA ARG A 74 -7.53 -4.76 6.88
C ARG A 74 -7.02 -3.43 7.39
N SER A 75 -7.81 -2.36 7.23
CA SER A 75 -7.62 -1.13 7.99
C SER A 75 -8.73 -0.95 9.01
N MET A 76 -8.35 -0.56 10.22
CA MET A 76 -9.27 -0.30 11.32
C MET A 76 -8.98 1.06 11.95
N ASP A 77 -10.04 1.82 12.17
CA ASP A 77 -10.00 3.02 13.01
C ASP A 77 -9.81 2.58 14.45
N ILE A 78 -8.88 3.20 15.17
CA ILE A 78 -8.68 2.93 16.61
C ILE A 78 -9.10 4.12 17.49
N THR A 79 -9.70 5.12 16.86
CA THR A 79 -10.26 6.35 17.43
C THR A 79 -11.75 6.48 17.09
N ASP A 80 -12.35 7.64 17.34
CA ASP A 80 -13.78 7.93 17.12
C ASP A 80 -14.08 8.71 15.81
N ILE A 81 -13.09 8.93 14.93
CA ILE A 81 -13.25 9.73 13.69
C ILE A 81 -14.41 9.31 12.77
N HIS A 82 -14.72 8.00 12.72
CA HIS A 82 -15.85 7.45 11.98
C HIS A 82 -16.88 6.75 12.89
N GLU A 83 -16.98 7.15 14.16
CA GLU A 83 -17.94 6.59 15.12
C GLU A 83 -19.38 6.79 14.61
N ASN A 84 -20.14 5.70 14.59
CA ASN A 84 -21.57 5.70 14.29
C ASN A 84 -22.26 4.79 15.29
N ASN A 85 -23.26 5.30 16.02
CA ASN A 85 -23.94 4.60 17.10
C ASN A 85 -23.01 4.02 18.19
N ASP A 86 -21.99 4.78 18.59
CA ASP A 86 -21.02 4.40 19.65
C ASP A 86 -20.15 3.15 19.34
N GLU A 87 -20.12 2.71 18.08
CA GLU A 87 -19.26 1.61 17.64
C GLU A 87 -17.81 2.08 17.43
N ARG A 88 -16.94 1.71 18.38
CA ARG A 88 -15.49 1.89 18.28
C ARG A 88 -14.83 0.73 17.53
N PHE A 89 -13.64 0.95 16.96
CA PHE A 89 -12.83 -0.09 16.32
C PHE A 89 -13.42 -0.70 15.03
N ARG A 90 -13.93 0.17 14.15
CA ARG A 90 -14.58 -0.24 12.90
C ARG A 90 -13.54 -0.60 11.84
N ALA A 91 -13.81 -1.60 11.01
CA ALA A 91 -13.07 -1.67 9.74
C ALA A 91 -13.59 -0.57 8.84
N GLN A 92 -12.69 0.21 8.24
CA GLN A 92 -13.00 0.96 7.04
C GLN A 92 -12.75 0.13 5.78
N GLU A 93 -11.92 -0.91 5.84
CA GLU A 93 -11.46 -1.62 4.66
C GLU A 93 -10.99 -3.04 4.96
N MET A 94 -11.22 -3.94 4.00
CA MET A 94 -10.71 -5.30 3.98
C MET A 94 -10.38 -5.71 2.54
N ASP A 95 -9.15 -6.18 2.38
CA ASP A 95 -8.57 -6.46 1.09
C ASP A 95 -8.09 -7.90 0.98
N TYR A 96 -8.29 -8.45 -0.21
CA TYR A 96 -7.89 -9.80 -0.55
C TYR A 96 -7.04 -9.73 -1.81
N THR A 97 -5.76 -10.05 -1.70
CA THR A 97 -4.86 -10.08 -2.85
C THR A 97 -4.44 -11.49 -3.17
N LEU A 98 -4.70 -11.95 -4.39
CA LEU A 98 -4.12 -13.17 -4.93
C LEU A 98 -3.07 -12.79 -5.97
N SER A 99 -1.86 -13.31 -5.82
CA SER A 99 -0.74 -13.00 -6.69
C SER A 99 0.10 -14.22 -7.02
N TYR A 100 0.83 -14.14 -8.12
CA TYR A 100 1.87 -15.09 -8.50
C TYR A 100 3.15 -14.32 -8.84
N GLU A 101 4.25 -14.73 -8.25
CA GLU A 101 5.58 -14.17 -8.47
C GLU A 101 6.54 -15.23 -9.03
N THR A 102 7.39 -14.82 -9.97
CA THR A 102 8.47 -15.67 -10.48
C THR A 102 9.69 -14.85 -10.88
N ALA A 103 10.87 -15.43 -10.65
CA ALA A 103 12.13 -14.90 -11.14
C ALA A 103 12.30 -15.24 -12.63
N LEU A 104 12.40 -14.22 -13.48
CA LEU A 104 12.72 -14.39 -14.91
C LEU A 104 14.23 -14.50 -15.14
N THR A 105 15.02 -13.79 -14.36
CA THR A 105 16.48 -13.87 -14.33
C THR A 105 16.96 -13.83 -12.86
N SER A 106 18.28 -13.84 -12.62
CA SER A 106 18.82 -13.67 -11.26
C SER A 106 18.48 -12.31 -10.64
N ASP A 107 18.26 -11.30 -11.48
CA ASP A 107 18.13 -9.90 -11.08
C ASP A 107 16.75 -9.33 -11.43
N LEU A 108 15.89 -10.12 -12.08
CA LEU A 108 14.55 -9.72 -12.51
C LEU A 108 13.50 -10.67 -11.96
N THR A 109 12.61 -10.10 -11.15
CA THR A 109 11.40 -10.75 -10.66
C THR A 109 10.18 -10.08 -11.25
N VAL A 110 9.20 -10.87 -11.68
CA VAL A 110 7.90 -10.36 -12.14
C VAL A 110 6.78 -10.96 -11.30
N SER A 111 5.74 -10.16 -11.09
CA SER A 111 4.56 -10.57 -10.34
C SER A 111 3.30 -10.06 -11.04
N GLY A 112 2.22 -10.80 -10.91
CA GLY A 112 0.90 -10.37 -11.35
C GLY A 112 -0.18 -10.96 -10.46
N GLY A 113 -1.31 -10.27 -10.38
CA GLY A 113 -2.36 -10.67 -9.47
C GLY A 113 -3.61 -9.82 -9.58
N MET A 114 -4.48 -10.04 -8.61
CA MET A 114 -5.76 -9.36 -8.48
C MET A 114 -6.00 -9.01 -7.02
N ILE A 115 -6.55 -7.83 -6.80
CA ILE A 115 -6.92 -7.29 -5.51
C ILE A 115 -8.43 -7.12 -5.49
N PHE A 116 -9.08 -7.61 -4.45
CA PHE A 116 -10.49 -7.41 -4.19
C PHE A 116 -10.62 -6.51 -2.97
N TYR A 117 -11.26 -5.37 -3.15
CA TYR A 117 -11.46 -4.36 -2.11
C TYR A 117 -12.86 -4.44 -1.55
N ASN A 118 -12.98 -4.27 -0.24
CA ASN A 118 -14.27 -4.18 0.44
C ASN A 118 -14.21 -3.09 1.51
N PHE A 119 -15.23 -2.24 1.56
CA PHE A 119 -15.31 -1.10 2.49
C PHE A 119 -16.45 -1.28 3.50
N PRO A 120 -16.35 -2.26 4.42
CA PRO A 120 -17.47 -2.63 5.27
C PRO A 120 -17.89 -1.46 6.17
N GLY A 121 -19.20 -1.21 6.24
CA GLY A 121 -19.75 -0.16 7.10
C GLY A 121 -19.56 1.28 6.60
N THR A 122 -18.94 1.48 5.44
CA THR A 122 -18.81 2.82 4.81
C THR A 122 -20.02 3.16 3.91
N GLY A 123 -20.72 2.14 3.40
CA GLY A 123 -21.75 2.29 2.39
C GLY A 123 -21.21 2.46 0.97
N VAL A 124 -19.89 2.36 0.78
CA VAL A 124 -19.21 2.35 -0.51
C VAL A 124 -19.16 0.91 -1.04
N ASP A 125 -19.38 0.78 -2.35
CA ASP A 125 -19.29 -0.51 -3.04
C ASP A 125 -17.82 -0.96 -3.14
N GLY A 126 -17.59 -2.27 -3.06
CA GLY A 126 -16.27 -2.84 -3.25
C GLY A 126 -15.85 -2.79 -4.72
N THR A 127 -14.55 -2.75 -5.00
CA THR A 127 -14.00 -2.75 -6.36
C THR A 127 -12.94 -3.85 -6.52
N GLN A 128 -12.43 -4.01 -7.74
CA GLN A 128 -11.45 -5.02 -8.10
C GLN A 128 -10.35 -4.38 -8.96
N GLU A 129 -9.10 -4.72 -8.69
CA GLU A 129 -7.94 -4.23 -9.45
C GLU A 129 -7.07 -5.39 -9.90
N ILE A 130 -6.70 -5.40 -11.18
CA ILE A 130 -5.67 -6.30 -11.71
C ILE A 130 -4.35 -5.56 -11.71
N PHE A 131 -3.28 -6.23 -11.30
CA PHE A 131 -1.96 -5.65 -11.32
C PHE A 131 -0.91 -6.54 -11.96
N ALA A 132 0.14 -5.89 -12.44
CA ALA A 132 1.37 -6.51 -12.88
C ALA A 132 2.55 -5.66 -12.38
N SER A 133 3.65 -6.30 -12.05
CA SER A 133 4.85 -5.63 -11.56
C SER A 133 6.12 -6.34 -12.02
N ALA A 134 7.20 -5.57 -12.11
CA ALA A 134 8.54 -6.04 -12.32
C ALA A 134 9.48 -5.34 -11.33
N SER A 135 10.36 -6.12 -10.70
CA SER A 135 11.41 -5.63 -9.82
C SER A 135 12.76 -6.06 -10.37
N TRP A 136 13.69 -5.10 -10.43
CA TRP A 136 15.02 -5.24 -11.00
C TRP A 136 16.08 -4.91 -9.95
N SER A 137 16.83 -5.91 -9.51
CA SER A 137 17.94 -5.70 -8.59
C SER A 137 19.16 -5.16 -9.31
N THR A 138 19.73 -4.07 -8.78
CA THR A 138 20.92 -3.41 -9.34
C THR A 138 22.00 -3.25 -8.28
N LEU A 139 23.20 -2.84 -8.71
CA LEU A 139 24.33 -2.53 -7.81
C LEU A 139 24.01 -1.43 -6.78
N VAL A 140 23.08 -0.53 -7.09
CA VAL A 140 22.80 0.65 -6.26
C VAL A 140 21.53 0.52 -5.44
N GLY A 141 20.67 -0.46 -5.75
CA GLY A 141 19.35 -0.70 -5.13
C GLY A 141 18.41 -1.41 -6.11
N ASP A 142 17.17 -1.58 -5.72
CA ASP A 142 16.14 -2.23 -6.54
C ASP A 142 15.29 -1.18 -7.26
N LEU A 143 14.99 -1.42 -8.54
CA LEU A 143 14.09 -0.61 -9.36
C LEU A 143 12.79 -1.37 -9.60
N GLY A 144 11.66 -0.72 -9.36
CA GLY A 144 10.34 -1.32 -9.59
C GLY A 144 9.52 -0.57 -10.64
N LEU A 145 8.71 -1.32 -11.36
CA LEU A 145 7.62 -0.82 -12.19
C LEU A 145 6.37 -1.63 -11.86
N SER A 146 5.28 -0.95 -11.49
CA SER A 146 4.00 -1.59 -11.21
C SER A 146 2.87 -0.88 -11.93
N SER A 147 1.97 -1.64 -12.53
CA SER A 147 0.76 -1.15 -13.19
C SER A 147 -0.46 -1.78 -12.54
N PHE A 148 -1.49 -0.96 -12.38
CA PHE A 148 -2.74 -1.30 -11.73
C PHE A 148 -3.90 -0.81 -12.59
N ILE A 149 -4.93 -1.65 -12.73
CA ILE A 149 -6.13 -1.35 -13.50
C ILE A 149 -7.32 -1.72 -12.63
N ASP A 150 -8.05 -0.71 -12.15
CA ASP A 150 -9.36 -0.94 -11.56
C ASP A 150 -10.31 -1.37 -12.69
N ILE A 151 -11.08 -2.43 -12.49
CA ILE A 151 -11.95 -3.01 -13.53
C ILE A 151 -13.44 -2.90 -13.21
N ASP A 152 -13.82 -2.26 -12.11
CA ASP A 152 -15.19 -2.26 -11.61
C ASP A 152 -15.71 -0.84 -11.35
N GLU A 153 -15.26 -0.19 -10.27
CA GLU A 153 -15.76 1.14 -9.88
C GLU A 153 -15.05 2.27 -10.63
N ALA A 154 -13.72 2.36 -10.51
CA ALA A 154 -12.96 3.47 -11.07
C ALA A 154 -12.66 3.27 -12.56
N LYS A 155 -12.50 2.01 -13.02
CA LYS A 155 -12.16 1.66 -14.41
C LYS A 155 -10.94 2.43 -14.95
N ALA A 156 -9.93 2.55 -14.08
CA ALA A 156 -8.87 3.53 -14.22
C ALA A 156 -7.47 2.90 -14.14
N TYR A 157 -6.49 3.57 -14.74
CA TYR A 157 -5.10 3.14 -14.78
C TYR A 157 -4.22 3.93 -13.80
N TYR A 158 -3.39 3.19 -13.05
CA TYR A 158 -2.40 3.74 -12.14
C TYR A 158 -1.05 3.02 -12.34
N LEU A 159 0.01 3.79 -12.56
CA LEU A 159 1.36 3.30 -12.84
C LEU A 159 2.33 3.86 -11.82
N THR A 160 3.28 3.06 -11.34
CA THR A 160 4.30 3.50 -10.39
C THR A 160 5.69 3.05 -10.82
N LEU A 161 6.63 3.99 -10.81
CA LEU A 161 8.07 3.73 -10.80
C LEU A 161 8.57 3.83 -9.36
N SER A 162 9.37 2.86 -8.93
CA SER A 162 9.93 2.84 -7.57
C SER A 162 11.42 2.56 -7.54
N PHE A 163 12.06 3.03 -6.48
CA PHE A 163 13.43 2.71 -6.11
C PHE A 163 13.45 2.34 -4.63
N GLY A 164 14.16 1.27 -4.29
CA GLY A 164 14.34 0.81 -2.93
C GLY A 164 15.79 0.45 -2.64
N LYS A 165 16.22 0.61 -1.39
CA LYS A 165 17.51 0.09 -0.93
C LYS A 165 17.44 -0.32 0.52
N GLU A 166 17.85 -1.55 0.80
CA GLU A 166 18.09 -2.04 2.15
C GLU A 166 19.57 -1.93 2.50
N PHE A 167 19.84 -1.49 3.72
CA PHE A 167 21.15 -1.46 4.35
C PHE A 167 21.11 -2.39 5.57
N GLU A 168 21.95 -3.42 5.56
CA GLU A 168 22.22 -4.19 6.78
C GLU A 168 23.08 -3.33 7.71
N LEU A 169 22.49 -2.84 8.80
CA LEU A 169 23.21 -2.07 9.82
C LEU A 169 23.96 -3.00 10.77
N ARG A 170 23.32 -4.14 11.10
CA ARG A 170 23.87 -5.30 11.82
C ARG A 170 22.96 -6.51 11.58
N LYS A 171 23.39 -7.69 12.02
CA LYS A 171 22.73 -8.99 11.79
C LYS A 171 21.20 -9.02 12.03
N ASP A 172 20.73 -8.30 13.04
CA ASP A 172 19.33 -8.25 13.49
C ASP A 172 18.67 -6.89 13.25
N LEU A 173 19.34 -5.96 12.54
CA LEU A 173 18.83 -4.61 12.29
C LEU A 173 19.13 -4.17 10.85
N SER A 174 18.08 -3.91 10.08
CA SER A 174 18.19 -3.32 8.74
C SER A 174 17.49 -1.97 8.66
N LEU A 175 18.01 -1.10 7.79
CA LEU A 175 17.40 0.16 7.40
C LEU A 175 17.03 0.07 5.93
N SER A 176 15.75 0.24 5.62
CA SER A 176 15.24 0.30 4.26
C SER A 176 14.81 1.73 3.94
N ILE A 177 15.20 2.21 2.76
CA ILE A 177 14.73 3.48 2.22
C ILE A 177 14.06 3.24 0.86
N GLY A 178 13.07 4.06 0.53
CA GLY A 178 12.36 3.96 -0.72
C GLY A 178 11.89 5.31 -1.25
N ALA A 179 11.70 5.37 -2.57
CA ALA A 179 11.01 6.45 -3.24
C ALA A 179 10.15 5.88 -4.39
N SER A 180 8.99 6.48 -4.63
CA SER A 180 8.14 6.13 -5.77
C SER A 180 7.52 7.37 -6.40
N LEU A 181 7.30 7.31 -7.71
CA LEU A 181 6.58 8.32 -8.47
C LEU A 181 5.50 7.63 -9.29
N ALA A 182 4.29 8.14 -9.20
CA ALA A 182 3.16 7.63 -9.94
C ALA A 182 2.79 8.46 -11.17
N TRP A 183 2.13 7.80 -12.11
CA TRP A 183 1.31 8.43 -13.14
C TRP A 183 -0.09 7.82 -13.07
N GLN A 184 -1.10 8.66 -13.25
CA GLN A 184 -2.51 8.29 -13.13
C GLN A 184 -3.30 8.94 -14.26
N ASP A 185 -4.21 8.17 -14.85
CA ASP A 185 -5.02 8.62 -15.98
C ASP A 185 -6.17 9.55 -15.56
N GLU A 186 -6.90 10.05 -16.56
CA GLU A 186 -8.03 10.95 -16.35
C GLU A 186 -9.17 10.29 -15.56
N ASP A 187 -9.45 9.01 -15.82
CA ASP A 187 -10.50 8.26 -15.14
C ASP A 187 -10.14 8.08 -13.65
N TYR A 188 -8.88 7.79 -13.33
CA TYR A 188 -8.38 7.71 -11.95
C TYR A 188 -8.56 9.06 -11.24
N ASN A 189 -8.12 10.13 -11.90
CA ASN A 189 -8.15 11.47 -11.33
C ASN A 189 -9.57 11.99 -11.15
N THR A 190 -10.45 11.65 -12.08
CA THR A 190 -11.87 12.01 -12.01
C THR A 190 -12.54 11.28 -10.85
N PHE A 191 -12.27 9.98 -10.71
CA PHE A 191 -12.88 9.15 -9.67
C PHE A 191 -12.42 9.55 -8.26
N TYR A 192 -11.10 9.63 -8.04
CA TYR A 192 -10.54 9.86 -6.70
C TYR A 192 -10.42 11.34 -6.32
N PHE A 193 -10.17 12.23 -7.29
CA PHE A 193 -9.86 13.63 -7.00
C PHE A 193 -10.89 14.61 -7.56
N GLY A 194 -11.86 14.15 -8.37
CA GLY A 194 -12.75 15.05 -9.11
C GLY A 194 -12.01 15.92 -10.14
N TYR A 195 -10.86 15.44 -10.63
CA TYR A 195 -9.96 16.16 -11.54
C TYR A 195 -9.89 15.46 -12.91
N ALA A 196 -10.38 16.11 -13.96
CA ALA A 196 -10.57 15.50 -15.28
C ALA A 196 -9.39 15.71 -16.24
N ASP A 197 -8.18 15.38 -15.82
CA ASP A 197 -7.00 15.27 -16.69
C ASP A 197 -6.09 14.15 -16.16
N SER A 198 -5.34 13.48 -17.03
CA SER A 198 -4.23 12.60 -16.61
C SER A 198 -3.04 13.41 -16.09
N SER A 199 -2.32 12.90 -15.09
CA SER A 199 -1.22 13.65 -14.47
C SER A 199 -0.18 12.76 -13.79
N LEU A 200 0.93 13.37 -13.34
CA LEU A 200 1.79 12.71 -12.35
C LEU A 200 1.02 12.62 -11.03
N GLY A 201 0.93 11.39 -10.50
CA GLY A 201 0.29 11.07 -9.23
C GLY A 201 1.20 11.37 -8.05
N ASP A 202 1.13 10.57 -6.97
CA ASP A 202 1.96 10.81 -5.81
C ASP A 202 3.46 10.58 -6.05
N LEU A 203 4.26 11.42 -5.41
CA LEU A 203 5.67 11.21 -5.10
C LEU A 203 5.75 10.84 -3.62
N THR A 204 6.18 9.61 -3.33
CA THR A 204 6.24 9.08 -1.97
C THR A 204 7.66 8.71 -1.61
N PHE A 205 8.11 9.12 -0.41
CA PHE A 205 9.35 8.68 0.21
C PHE A 205 9.03 7.80 1.42
N SER A 206 9.79 6.74 1.62
CA SER A 206 9.59 5.81 2.73
C SER A 206 10.90 5.43 3.40
N MET A 207 10.79 5.08 4.69
CA MET A 207 11.88 4.54 5.48
C MET A 207 11.33 3.52 6.48
N SER A 208 12.06 2.43 6.69
CA SER A 208 11.77 1.43 7.72
C SER A 208 13.05 1.02 8.44
N LEU A 209 12.99 0.94 9.76
CA LEU A 209 14.02 0.34 10.60
C LEU A 209 13.46 -0.95 11.19
N ASP A 210 14.00 -2.08 10.75
CA ASP A 210 13.48 -3.42 11.07
C ASP A 210 14.42 -4.15 12.03
N TYR A 211 13.89 -4.53 13.19
CA TYR A 211 14.63 -5.25 14.23
C TYR A 211 14.10 -6.68 14.42
N GLY A 212 14.96 -7.67 14.18
CA GLY A 212 14.66 -9.08 14.42
C GLY A 212 14.77 -9.44 15.90
N LEU A 213 13.63 -9.62 16.58
CA LEU A 213 13.59 -10.09 17.97
C LEU A 213 13.98 -11.58 18.09
N SER A 214 13.64 -12.36 17.06
CA SER A 214 14.02 -13.77 16.91
C SER A 214 14.02 -14.16 15.43
N GLU A 215 14.25 -15.43 15.13
CA GLU A 215 14.11 -15.96 13.75
C GLU A 215 12.69 -15.84 13.19
N LYS A 216 11.67 -15.76 14.05
CA LYS A 216 10.26 -15.76 13.67
C LYS A 216 9.55 -14.44 13.93
N VAL A 217 10.14 -13.53 14.67
CA VAL A 217 9.46 -12.32 15.15
C VAL A 217 10.33 -11.11 14.89
N SER A 218 9.76 -10.08 14.25
CA SER A 218 10.39 -8.78 14.07
C SER A 218 9.46 -7.65 14.45
N VAL A 219 10.06 -6.53 14.82
CA VAL A 219 9.38 -5.25 15.01
C VAL A 219 9.98 -4.21 14.09
N SER A 220 9.20 -3.22 13.70
CA SER A 220 9.65 -2.17 12.79
C SER A 220 9.20 -0.79 13.22
N LEU A 221 10.05 0.21 12.96
CA LEU A 221 9.69 1.62 12.99
C LEU A 221 9.65 2.12 11.55
N LYS A 222 8.49 2.61 11.12
CA LYS A 222 8.20 2.99 9.74
C LYS A 222 7.88 4.47 9.67
N GLY A 223 8.21 5.09 8.54
CA GLY A 223 7.85 6.48 8.26
C GLY A 223 7.76 6.74 6.78
N GLY A 224 6.95 7.71 6.40
CA GLY A 224 6.81 8.12 5.02
C GLY A 224 6.35 9.55 4.85
N TYR A 225 6.53 10.05 3.65
CA TYR A 225 6.07 11.36 3.21
C TYR A 225 5.57 11.27 1.77
N ALA A 226 4.31 11.64 1.55
CA ALA A 226 3.69 11.65 0.23
C ALA A 226 3.28 13.07 -0.18
N ILE A 227 3.47 13.41 -1.45
CA ILE A 227 3.07 14.69 -2.05
C ILE A 227 2.69 14.51 -3.52
N PHE A 228 1.73 15.27 -4.00
CA PHE A 228 1.44 15.36 -5.43
C PHE A 228 2.33 16.44 -6.08
N PRO A 229 3.23 16.11 -7.03
CA PRO A 229 4.09 17.07 -7.70
C PRO A 229 3.29 17.98 -8.64
N ASP A 230 2.31 17.43 -9.35
CA ASP A 230 1.37 18.17 -10.17
C ASP A 230 0.54 19.14 -9.31
N SER A 231 0.50 20.42 -9.69
CA SER A 231 -0.12 21.45 -8.86
C SER A 231 -1.63 21.42 -8.87
N ASP A 232 -2.25 20.97 -9.97
CA ASP A 232 -3.70 20.96 -10.11
C ASP A 232 -4.27 19.73 -9.42
N LEU A 233 -3.63 18.56 -9.60
CA LEU A 233 -3.92 17.37 -8.81
C LEU A 233 -3.69 17.62 -7.31
N ARG A 234 -2.59 18.28 -6.93
CA ARG A 234 -2.32 18.62 -5.51
C ARG A 234 -3.40 19.50 -4.90
N ARG A 235 -3.96 20.44 -5.67
CA ARG A 235 -5.09 21.28 -5.23
C ARG A 235 -6.36 20.44 -5.12
N ALA A 236 -6.61 19.55 -6.07
CA ALA A 236 -7.74 18.62 -6.02
C ALA A 236 -7.67 17.72 -4.78
N ALA A 237 -6.48 17.18 -4.46
CA ALA A 237 -6.25 16.41 -3.25
C ALA A 237 -6.57 17.18 -1.97
N GLU A 238 -6.15 18.44 -1.86
CA GLU A 238 -6.47 19.29 -0.70
C GLU A 238 -7.99 19.53 -0.56
N MET A 239 -8.69 19.73 -1.68
CA MET A 239 -10.14 19.93 -1.68
C MET A 239 -10.91 18.66 -1.31
N THR A 240 -10.42 17.49 -1.73
CA THR A 240 -11.11 16.21 -1.55
C THR A 240 -10.78 15.55 -0.21
N TYR A 241 -9.50 15.55 0.18
CA TYR A 241 -8.99 14.82 1.35
C TYR A 241 -8.55 15.73 2.50
N GLY A 242 -8.68 17.06 2.36
CA GLY A 242 -8.33 18.04 3.41
C GLY A 242 -6.83 18.30 3.58
N ASP A 243 -5.97 17.41 3.08
CA ASP A 243 -4.51 17.57 3.06
C ASP A 243 -3.95 17.07 1.72
N ASN A 244 -2.79 17.58 1.33
CA ASN A 244 -2.09 17.25 0.09
C ASN A 244 -0.60 16.94 0.30
N ARG A 245 -0.14 16.93 1.56
CA ARG A 245 1.22 16.62 1.99
C ARG A 245 1.18 15.79 3.25
N ASN A 246 1.37 14.50 3.09
CA ASN A 246 1.09 13.56 4.16
C ASN A 246 2.39 12.97 4.73
N ALA A 247 2.78 13.43 5.92
CA ALA A 247 3.81 12.78 6.74
C ALA A 247 3.14 11.81 7.71
N TYR A 248 3.67 10.59 7.80
CA TYR A 248 3.15 9.56 8.69
C TYR A 248 4.26 8.71 9.28
N VAL A 249 4.01 8.18 10.47
CA VAL A 249 4.89 7.25 11.18
C VAL A 249 4.10 6.05 11.64
N GLY A 250 4.77 4.91 11.80
CA GLY A 250 4.12 3.70 12.29
C GLY A 250 5.07 2.74 12.97
N LEU A 251 4.46 1.79 13.67
CA LEU A 251 5.10 0.66 14.33
C LEU A 251 4.52 -0.62 13.77
N GLY A 252 5.38 -1.58 13.44
CA GLY A 252 4.95 -2.87 12.93
C GLY A 252 5.42 -4.03 13.78
N LEU A 253 4.63 -5.10 13.80
CA LEU A 253 4.98 -6.42 14.30
C LEU A 253 4.78 -7.44 13.18
N SER A 254 5.73 -8.35 12.99
CA SER A 254 5.61 -9.46 12.06
C SER A 254 5.98 -10.78 12.74
N VAL A 255 5.22 -11.83 12.43
CA VAL A 255 5.43 -13.20 12.90
C VAL A 255 5.39 -14.17 11.72
N SER A 256 6.44 -14.97 11.55
CA SER A 256 6.52 -16.05 10.55
C SER A 256 6.39 -17.42 11.22
N PHE A 257 5.65 -18.35 10.61
CA PHE A 257 5.32 -19.65 11.19
C PHE A 257 6.17 -20.79 10.64
#